data_AF-K1TZL6-F1
#
_entry.id   AF-K1TZL6-F1
#
_cell.length_a   1.000
_cell.length_b   1.000
_cell.length_c   1.000
_cell.angle_alpha   90.00
_cell.angle_beta   90.00
_cell.angle_gamma   90.00
#
_symmetry.space_group_name_H-M   'P 1'
#
loop_
_entity.id
_entity.type
_entity.pdbx_description
1 polymer ?
#
loop_
_entity_poly.entity_id
_entity_poly.type
_entity_poly.pdbx_seq_one_letter_code
_entity_poly.pdbx_strand_id
1 'polypeptide(L)'
;MRSHGVAKSVTDYIHDKGISCIDATCPFVAKIHNIVSKSECPVIIAGDPDHPEVIGIVGHCRNPDEVTVVRDSDELEKMAELQKFPRQNALIMVAQTTFNSSKWQSCVQVAKKHYTNITIFDTICSATAERQKETEELARRSALMVTVGGKNSSNTAKLAQISQKHCPVIFTQDGSDIDKAAVLSLLPLQGGTVGITAGASTPAYIIKEVHRIMSEILNNEEGFDFMAEVDKTFKKVYIGNRVKALVVAVNKNEAVVDLGTKHSGYIPASELSQDPNAAPSDVVKVGDEIEAIVTAVNDAEGTVTLSKKKVDSVLGVEKLAAAMENNETLEGEVSSVVKGGVIIISNGTRVFIPASQTGVPKDGKLEELLKKTVPFKVIEVTEARGRVVGSIRQAKKEANDAAKAKFWENIEVGQKFTGEVKSIESYGVFVDLGG
;
A
#
# COMPACT_ATOMS: atom_id res chain seq x y z
N MET A 1 17.95 -7.32 14.76
CA MET A 1 18.00 -8.79 14.51
C MET A 1 16.70 -9.24 13.89
N ARG A 2 16.70 -10.34 13.12
CA ARG A 2 15.50 -10.86 12.41
C ARG A 2 14.66 -11.75 13.34
N SER A 3 13.40 -11.99 12.98
CA SER A 3 12.46 -12.84 13.75
C SER A 3 12.94 -14.28 13.99
N HIS A 4 13.75 -14.82 13.09
CA HIS A 4 14.37 -16.15 13.22
C HIS A 4 15.50 -16.22 14.26
N GLY A 5 15.89 -15.09 14.86
CA GLY A 5 17.06 -15.02 15.73
C GLY A 5 18.38 -15.06 14.95
N VAL A 6 19.47 -14.96 15.70
CA VAL A 6 20.85 -15.08 15.21
C VAL A 6 21.66 -15.88 16.23
N ALA A 7 22.85 -16.37 15.86
CA ALA A 7 23.75 -17.05 16.79
C ALA A 7 24.26 -16.10 17.90
N LYS A 8 24.63 -16.66 19.06
CA LYS A 8 25.13 -15.88 20.20
C LYS A 8 26.40 -15.08 19.89
N SER A 9 27.27 -15.61 19.04
CA SER A 9 28.46 -14.88 18.58
C SER A 9 28.13 -13.55 17.88
N VAL A 10 26.99 -13.48 17.19
CA VAL A 10 26.53 -12.26 16.51
C VAL A 10 25.97 -11.27 17.53
N THR A 11 25.23 -11.73 18.55
CA THR A 11 24.75 -10.86 19.63
C THR A 11 25.91 -10.28 20.43
N ASP A 12 26.90 -11.11 20.77
CA ASP A 12 28.07 -10.71 21.54
C ASP A 12 28.91 -9.70 20.74
N TYR A 13 29.11 -9.93 19.43
CA TYR A 13 29.80 -8.99 18.55
C TYR A 13 29.11 -7.61 18.47
N ILE A 14 27.78 -7.58 18.36
CA ILE A 14 27.02 -6.32 18.31
C ILE A 14 27.17 -5.54 19.61
N HIS A 15 27.10 -6.26 20.75
CA HIS A 15 27.23 -5.68 22.08
C HIS A 15 28.65 -5.14 22.32
N ASP A 16 29.68 -5.92 21.98
CA ASP A 16 31.09 -5.53 22.13
C ASP A 16 31.47 -4.32 21.26
N LYS A 17 30.82 -4.16 20.11
CA LYS A 17 31.00 -3.00 19.23
C LYS A 17 30.16 -1.78 19.62
N GLY A 18 29.30 -1.88 20.63
CA GLY A 18 28.41 -0.81 21.05
C GLY A 18 27.41 -0.39 19.98
N ILE A 19 27.04 -1.30 19.07
CA ILE A 19 26.14 -1.00 17.96
C ILE A 19 24.69 -1.00 18.47
N SER A 20 23.97 0.09 18.25
CA SER A 20 22.52 0.14 18.51
C SER A 20 21.79 -0.86 17.62
N CYS A 21 21.23 -1.92 18.22
CA CYS A 21 20.49 -2.96 17.51
C CYS A 21 19.10 -3.15 18.13
N ILE A 22 18.08 -3.15 17.27
CA ILE A 22 16.71 -3.52 17.67
C ILE A 22 16.56 -5.03 17.49
N ASP A 23 16.25 -5.75 18.57
CA ASP A 23 15.96 -7.17 18.52
C ASP A 23 14.50 -7.42 18.15
N ALA A 24 14.26 -8.00 16.97
CA ALA A 24 12.93 -8.43 16.54
C ALA A 24 12.77 -9.95 16.57
N THR A 25 13.63 -10.67 17.30
CA THR A 25 13.55 -12.14 17.45
C THR A 25 12.21 -12.54 18.06
N CYS A 26 11.58 -13.56 17.50
CA CYS A 26 10.31 -14.07 18.00
C CYS A 26 10.46 -14.58 19.45
N PRO A 27 9.54 -14.26 20.39
CA PRO A 27 9.63 -14.74 21.77
C PRO A 27 9.69 -16.27 21.91
N PHE A 28 9.06 -17.00 20.98
CA PHE A 28 9.13 -18.46 20.93
C PHE A 28 10.54 -18.96 20.58
N VAL A 29 11.21 -18.30 19.64
CA VAL A 29 12.61 -18.59 19.29
C VAL A 29 13.55 -18.23 20.44
N ALA A 30 13.36 -17.07 21.07
CA ALA A 30 14.12 -16.66 22.24
C ALA A 30 13.98 -17.66 23.42
N LYS A 31 12.80 -18.27 23.59
CA LYS A 31 12.58 -19.35 24.56
C LYS A 31 13.45 -20.57 24.26
N ILE A 32 13.57 -20.97 22.99
CA ILE A 32 14.45 -22.09 22.58
C ILE A 32 15.90 -21.75 22.88
N HIS A 33 16.36 -20.54 22.53
CA HIS A 33 17.72 -20.08 22.83
C HIS A 33 18.04 -20.17 24.34
N ASN A 34 17.09 -19.78 25.20
CA ASN A 34 17.23 -19.86 26.66
C ASN A 34 17.31 -21.32 27.15
N ILE A 35 16.53 -22.24 26.57
CA ILE A 35 16.57 -23.67 26.91
C ILE A 35 17.94 -24.25 26.55
N VAL A 36 18.40 -24.05 25.31
CA VAL A 36 19.65 -24.68 24.83
C VAL A 36 20.91 -24.05 25.44
N SER A 37 20.89 -22.76 25.77
CA SER A 37 22.02 -22.07 26.42
C SER A 37 22.26 -22.49 27.88
N LYS A 38 21.20 -22.95 28.56
CA LYS A 38 21.25 -23.50 29.91
C LYS A 38 21.51 -25.00 29.94
N SER A 39 21.49 -25.66 28.78
CA SER A 39 21.79 -27.08 28.67
C SER A 39 23.25 -27.34 29.03
N GLU A 40 23.48 -28.32 29.90
CA GLU A 40 24.81 -28.88 30.18
C GLU A 40 25.00 -30.26 29.52
N CYS A 41 24.00 -30.70 28.77
CA CYS A 41 23.98 -31.98 28.07
C CYS A 41 23.86 -31.81 26.55
N PRO A 42 24.17 -32.86 25.76
CA PRO A 42 24.04 -32.81 24.32
C PRO A 42 22.61 -32.50 23.86
N VAL A 43 22.50 -31.79 22.74
CA VAL A 43 21.23 -31.26 22.25
C VAL A 43 20.91 -31.84 20.87
N ILE A 44 19.71 -32.41 20.74
CA ILE A 44 19.13 -32.84 19.47
C ILE A 44 18.15 -31.77 19.01
N ILE A 45 18.29 -31.29 17.78
CA ILE A 45 17.42 -30.28 17.18
C ILE A 45 16.69 -30.92 16.00
N ALA A 46 15.37 -31.04 16.08
CA ALA A 46 14.55 -31.45 14.94
C ALA A 46 14.27 -30.23 14.05
N GLY A 47 14.88 -30.17 12.87
CA GLY A 47 14.82 -29.01 12.01
C GLY A 47 15.67 -29.14 10.75
N ASP A 48 15.66 -28.11 9.93
CA ASP A 48 16.52 -28.04 8.75
C ASP A 48 17.87 -27.38 9.11
N PRO A 49 19.03 -28.07 8.97
CA PRO A 49 20.33 -27.53 9.35
C PRO A 49 20.69 -26.24 8.61
N ASP A 50 20.16 -26.02 7.41
CA ASP A 50 20.44 -24.85 6.59
C ASP A 50 19.53 -23.65 6.94
N HIS A 51 18.55 -23.83 7.84
CA HIS A 51 17.58 -22.80 8.17
C HIS A 51 18.14 -21.77 9.18
N PRO A 52 17.97 -20.45 8.97
CA PRO A 52 18.54 -19.42 9.84
C PRO A 52 18.18 -19.57 11.33
N GLU A 53 16.96 -20.02 11.63
CA GLU A 53 16.53 -20.28 13.00
C GLU A 53 17.31 -21.43 13.66
N VAL A 54 17.54 -22.52 12.93
CA VAL A 54 18.29 -23.67 13.45
C VAL A 54 19.76 -23.30 13.66
N ILE A 55 20.34 -22.55 12.73
CA ILE A 55 21.69 -21.98 12.88
C ILE A 55 21.77 -21.09 14.13
N GLY A 56 20.74 -20.28 14.38
CA GLY A 56 20.62 -19.46 15.59
C GLY A 56 20.57 -20.28 16.88
N ILE A 57 19.78 -21.36 16.89
CA ILE A 57 19.66 -22.28 18.02
C ILE A 57 20.99 -23.00 18.29
N VAL A 58 21.62 -23.57 17.25
CA VAL A 58 22.93 -24.22 17.35
C VAL A 58 23.98 -23.26 17.93
N GLY A 59 23.96 -21.99 17.48
CA GLY A 59 24.86 -20.96 17.97
C GLY A 59 24.62 -20.50 19.42
N HIS A 60 23.57 -20.99 20.09
CA HIS A 60 23.32 -20.75 21.51
C HIS A 60 23.67 -21.96 22.40
N CYS A 61 23.96 -23.12 21.81
CA CYS A 61 24.43 -24.29 22.56
C CYS A 61 25.85 -24.05 23.08
N ARG A 62 26.16 -24.55 24.28
CA ARG A 62 27.50 -24.39 24.89
C ARG A 62 28.59 -25.15 24.12
N ASN A 63 28.30 -26.38 23.70
CA ASN A 63 29.23 -27.26 23.00
C ASN A 63 28.69 -27.60 21.60
N PRO A 64 29.17 -26.96 20.53
CA PRO A 64 28.70 -27.23 19.17
C PRO A 64 28.90 -28.68 18.71
N ASP A 65 29.97 -29.34 19.18
CA ASP A 65 30.29 -30.74 18.84
C ASP A 65 29.30 -31.75 19.44
N GLU A 66 28.53 -31.33 20.44
CA GLU A 66 27.49 -32.12 21.11
C GLU A 66 26.08 -31.75 20.63
N VAL A 67 25.97 -31.03 19.51
CA VAL A 67 24.69 -30.71 18.87
C VAL A 67 24.49 -31.61 17.65
N THR A 68 23.29 -32.17 17.52
CA THR A 68 22.91 -32.91 16.32
C THR A 68 21.58 -32.41 15.79
N VAL A 69 21.56 -32.01 14.51
CA VAL A 69 20.35 -31.63 13.81
C VAL A 69 19.83 -32.83 13.03
N VAL A 70 18.53 -33.09 13.11
CA VAL A 70 17.84 -34.16 12.37
C VAL A 70 16.65 -33.60 11.61
N ARG A 71 16.48 -34.00 10.35
CA ARG A 71 15.38 -33.55 9.48
C ARG A 71 14.11 -34.39 9.66
N ASP A 72 14.24 -35.62 10.14
CA ASP A 72 13.14 -36.57 10.34
C ASP A 72 13.50 -37.70 11.32
N SER A 73 12.54 -38.62 11.52
CA SER A 73 12.67 -39.79 12.38
C SER A 73 13.72 -40.78 11.89
N ASP A 74 13.96 -40.86 10.59
CA ASP A 74 14.86 -41.86 9.99
C ASP A 74 16.31 -41.46 10.22
N GLU A 75 16.63 -40.16 10.09
CA GLU A 75 17.93 -39.61 10.48
C GLU A 75 18.17 -39.79 11.99
N LEU A 76 17.13 -39.61 12.81
CA LEU A 76 17.22 -39.82 14.26
C LEU A 76 17.46 -41.29 14.62
N GLU A 77 16.79 -42.23 13.95
CA GLU A 77 16.96 -43.66 14.18
C GLU A 77 18.36 -44.13 13.77
N LYS A 78 18.84 -43.71 12.58
CA LYS A 78 20.24 -43.96 12.15
C LYS A 78 21.26 -43.43 13.16
N MET A 79 21.04 -42.22 13.68
CA MET A 79 21.93 -41.63 14.68
C MET A 79 21.92 -42.42 16.00
N ALA A 80 20.76 -42.91 16.41
CA ALA A 80 20.62 -43.73 17.61
C ALA A 80 21.24 -45.14 17.44
N GLU A 81 21.19 -45.71 16.23
CA GLU A 81 21.87 -46.97 15.89
C GLU A 81 23.39 -46.84 15.91
N LEU A 82 23.91 -45.71 15.43
CA LEU A 82 25.35 -45.39 15.48
C LEU A 82 25.87 -45.12 16.90
N GLN A 83 25.01 -45.16 17.93
CA GLN A 83 25.34 -44.86 19.33
C GLN A 83 26.13 -43.56 19.49
N LYS A 84 25.78 -42.54 18.69
CA LYS A 84 26.46 -41.22 18.73
C LYS A 84 26.43 -40.62 20.14
N PHE A 85 25.39 -40.93 20.91
CA PHE A 85 25.31 -40.64 22.33
C PHE A 85 25.03 -41.93 23.13
N PRO A 86 25.70 -42.14 24.28
CA PRO A 86 25.37 -43.24 25.18
C PRO A 86 23.92 -43.15 25.66
N ARG A 87 23.21 -44.29 25.73
CA ARG A 87 21.78 -44.36 26.10
C ARG A 87 21.42 -43.77 27.48
N GLN A 88 22.39 -43.67 28.37
CA GLN A 88 22.24 -43.19 29.74
C GLN A 88 22.53 -41.69 29.89
N ASN A 89 23.12 -41.05 28.87
CA ASN A 89 23.41 -39.63 28.94
C ASN A 89 22.10 -38.84 29.02
N ALA A 90 22.10 -37.82 29.88
CA ALA A 90 21.08 -36.79 29.80
C ALA A 90 21.14 -36.17 28.40
N LEU A 91 19.99 -36.00 27.76
CA LEU A 91 19.87 -35.40 26.43
C LEU A 91 18.72 -34.42 26.44
N ILE A 92 18.84 -33.33 25.69
CA ILE A 92 17.73 -32.42 25.42
C ILE A 92 17.34 -32.53 23.96
N MET A 93 16.05 -32.58 23.68
CA MET A 93 15.53 -32.48 22.32
C MET A 93 14.58 -31.30 22.19
N VAL A 94 14.82 -30.46 21.18
CA VAL A 94 13.98 -29.31 20.80
C VAL A 94 13.62 -29.40 19.32
N ALA A 95 12.55 -28.73 18.93
CA ALA A 95 12.12 -28.58 17.54
C ALA A 95 12.31 -27.15 17.04
N GLN A 96 12.55 -26.99 15.75
CA GLN A 96 12.34 -25.71 15.06
C GLN A 96 10.87 -25.27 15.21
N THR A 97 10.62 -23.97 15.41
CA THR A 97 9.26 -23.45 15.66
C THR A 97 8.29 -23.74 14.51
N THR A 98 8.81 -23.83 13.29
CA THR A 98 8.06 -24.15 12.06
C THR A 98 8.10 -25.63 11.65
N PHE A 99 8.62 -26.51 12.51
CA PHE A 99 8.72 -27.94 12.20
C PHE A 99 7.35 -28.60 12.05
N ASN A 100 7.31 -29.76 11.39
CA ASN A 100 6.05 -30.47 11.16
C ASN A 100 5.61 -31.25 12.38
N SER A 101 4.37 -31.05 12.80
CA SER A 101 3.82 -31.70 14.00
C SER A 101 3.80 -33.23 13.90
N SER A 102 3.47 -33.81 12.73
CA SER A 102 3.46 -35.27 12.58
C SER A 102 4.86 -35.88 12.55
N LYS A 103 5.81 -35.29 11.80
CA LYS A 103 7.22 -35.71 11.87
C LYS A 103 7.80 -35.57 13.28
N TRP A 104 7.45 -34.51 14.00
CA TRP A 104 7.87 -34.31 15.39
C TRP A 104 7.43 -35.46 16.29
N GLN A 105 6.16 -35.85 16.22
CA GLN A 105 5.65 -36.97 17.01
C GLN A 105 6.39 -38.28 16.68
N SER A 106 6.69 -38.54 15.41
CA SER A 106 7.54 -39.67 15.01
C SER A 106 8.95 -39.59 15.62
N CYS A 107 9.58 -38.41 15.60
CA CYS A 107 10.89 -38.20 16.23
C CYS A 107 10.81 -38.43 17.75
N VAL A 108 9.78 -37.94 18.42
CA VAL A 108 9.55 -38.14 19.87
C VAL A 108 9.42 -39.62 20.21
N GLN A 109 8.72 -40.40 19.40
CA GLN A 109 8.58 -41.85 19.60
C GLN A 109 9.93 -42.57 19.47
N VAL A 110 10.70 -42.27 18.43
CA VAL A 110 12.04 -42.83 18.23
C VAL A 110 12.97 -42.42 19.38
N ALA A 111 12.94 -41.15 19.79
CA ALA A 111 13.80 -40.66 20.85
C ALA A 111 13.53 -41.37 22.19
N LYS A 112 12.26 -41.54 22.56
CA LYS A 112 11.84 -42.27 23.78
C LYS A 112 12.19 -43.77 23.74
N LYS A 113 12.22 -44.37 22.54
CA LYS A 113 12.58 -45.78 22.36
C LYS A 113 14.09 -46.01 22.56
N HIS A 114 14.94 -45.08 22.12
CA HIS A 114 16.39 -45.27 22.12
C HIS A 114 17.11 -44.61 23.31
N TYR A 115 16.56 -43.55 23.90
CA TYR A 115 17.19 -42.78 24.97
C TYR A 115 16.32 -42.76 26.23
N THR A 116 16.90 -43.20 27.34
CA THR A 116 16.18 -43.36 28.62
C THR A 116 16.15 -42.08 29.46
N ASN A 117 17.12 -41.18 29.25
CA ASN A 117 17.28 -39.93 30.00
C ASN A 117 17.17 -38.71 29.08
N ILE A 118 16.13 -38.67 28.25
CA ILE A 118 15.89 -37.57 27.31
C ILE A 118 14.80 -36.62 27.81
N THR A 119 15.11 -35.33 27.86
CA THR A 119 14.15 -34.26 28.14
C THR A 119 13.71 -33.62 26.83
N ILE A 120 12.43 -33.77 26.49
CA ILE A 120 11.87 -33.31 25.23
C ILE A 120 11.08 -32.03 25.48
N PHE A 121 11.45 -30.94 24.80
CA PHE A 121 10.69 -29.70 24.79
C PHE A 121 9.96 -29.58 23.46
N ASP A 122 8.64 -29.58 23.51
CA ASP A 122 7.83 -29.22 22.34
C ASP A 122 7.89 -27.71 22.15
N THR A 123 8.71 -27.30 21.17
CA THR A 123 9.00 -25.91 20.87
C THR A 123 8.38 -25.45 19.55
N ILE A 124 7.47 -26.24 18.98
CA ILE A 124 6.66 -25.82 17.83
C ILE A 124 5.73 -24.69 18.28
N CYS A 125 5.68 -23.61 17.50
CA CYS A 125 4.84 -22.47 17.82
C CYS A 125 3.35 -22.83 17.71
N SER A 126 2.52 -22.39 18.66
CA SER A 126 1.06 -22.62 18.64
C SER A 126 0.43 -22.11 17.35
N ALA A 127 0.87 -20.93 16.89
CA ALA A 127 0.39 -20.31 15.65
C ALA A 127 0.75 -21.12 14.39
N THR A 128 1.80 -21.95 14.45
CA THR A 128 2.16 -22.88 13.38
C THR A 128 1.36 -24.17 13.50
N ALA A 129 1.22 -24.73 14.71
CA ALA A 129 0.44 -25.94 14.94
C ALA A 129 -1.04 -25.77 14.52
N GLU A 130 -1.65 -24.63 14.88
CA GLU A 130 -3.02 -24.29 14.51
C GLU A 130 -3.18 -24.17 12.98
N ARG A 131 -2.33 -23.39 12.31
CA ARG A 131 -2.35 -23.26 10.84
C ARG A 131 -2.14 -24.59 10.11
N GLN A 132 -1.25 -25.46 10.61
CA GLN A 132 -1.04 -26.79 10.04
C GLN A 132 -2.31 -27.65 10.14
N LYS A 133 -2.97 -27.63 11.30
CA LYS A 133 -4.23 -28.35 11.54
C LYS A 133 -5.36 -27.83 10.67
N GLU A 134 -5.58 -26.51 10.65
CA GLU A 134 -6.61 -25.87 9.82
C GLU A 134 -6.38 -26.14 8.33
N THR A 135 -5.13 -26.09 7.88
CA THR A 135 -4.76 -26.39 6.50
C THR A 135 -5.02 -27.85 6.16
N GLU A 136 -4.75 -28.79 7.08
CA GLU A 136 -5.05 -30.20 6.87
C GLU A 136 -6.56 -30.46 6.76
N GLU A 137 -7.35 -29.87 7.67
CA GLU A 137 -8.81 -29.95 7.64
C GLU A 137 -9.40 -29.33 6.37
N LEU A 138 -8.87 -28.18 5.94
CA LEU A 138 -9.25 -27.52 4.69
C LEU A 138 -8.88 -28.37 3.47
N ALA A 139 -7.67 -28.92 3.42
CA ALA A 139 -7.23 -29.74 2.29
C ALA A 139 -8.06 -31.02 2.12
N ARG A 140 -8.52 -31.64 3.22
CA ARG A 140 -9.39 -32.83 3.16
C ARG A 140 -10.75 -32.57 2.54
N ARG A 141 -11.27 -31.34 2.62
CA ARG A 141 -12.58 -30.95 2.08
C ARG A 141 -12.47 -30.15 0.77
N SER A 142 -11.26 -29.98 0.24
CA SER A 142 -10.98 -29.18 -0.94
C SER A 142 -10.57 -30.07 -2.11
N ALA A 143 -11.08 -29.76 -3.29
CA ALA A 143 -10.67 -30.40 -4.53
C ALA A 143 -9.29 -29.89 -5.01
N LEU A 144 -8.98 -28.65 -4.68
CA LEU A 144 -7.72 -27.97 -5.00
C LEU A 144 -7.33 -27.05 -3.85
N MET A 145 -6.04 -27.01 -3.51
CA MET A 145 -5.51 -26.08 -2.53
C MET A 145 -4.58 -25.06 -3.19
N VAL A 146 -4.73 -23.79 -2.84
CA VAL A 146 -3.80 -22.72 -3.22
C VAL A 146 -3.04 -22.29 -1.96
N THR A 147 -1.73 -22.49 -1.96
CA THR A 147 -0.85 -22.10 -0.85
C THR A 147 -0.07 -20.83 -1.23
N VAL A 148 -0.29 -19.75 -0.48
CA VAL A 148 0.27 -18.42 -0.76
C VAL A 148 1.44 -18.09 0.17
N GLY A 149 2.59 -17.78 -0.42
CA GLY A 149 3.72 -17.19 0.28
C GLY A 149 5.07 -17.40 -0.40
N GLY A 150 6.12 -16.83 0.18
CA GLY A 150 7.47 -16.89 -0.40
C GLY A 150 8.01 -18.32 -0.52
N LYS A 151 8.73 -18.61 -1.62
CA LYS A 151 9.35 -19.93 -1.89
C LYS A 151 10.34 -20.37 -0.80
N ASN A 152 10.97 -19.41 -0.12
CA ASN A 152 11.94 -19.66 0.94
C ASN A 152 11.31 -19.75 2.34
N SER A 153 9.98 -19.66 2.47
CA SER A 153 9.29 -19.75 3.76
C SER A 153 9.10 -21.21 4.16
N SER A 154 9.82 -21.65 5.20
CA SER A 154 9.67 -22.99 5.78
C SER A 154 8.20 -23.27 6.16
N ASN A 155 7.52 -22.31 6.78
CA ASN A 155 6.11 -22.46 7.15
C ASN A 155 5.21 -22.61 5.91
N THR A 156 5.39 -21.80 4.87
CA THR A 156 4.56 -21.89 3.65
C THR A 156 4.80 -23.21 2.93
N ALA A 157 6.06 -23.63 2.76
CA ALA A 157 6.40 -24.93 2.19
C ALA A 157 5.77 -26.08 2.99
N LYS A 158 5.70 -25.95 4.31
CA LYS A 158 5.07 -26.94 5.18
C LYS A 158 3.56 -27.06 4.95
N LEU A 159 2.86 -25.94 4.83
CA LEU A 159 1.43 -25.92 4.53
C LEU A 159 1.13 -26.55 3.16
N ALA A 160 1.99 -26.28 2.16
CA ALA A 160 1.89 -26.90 0.85
C ALA A 160 2.09 -28.42 0.92
N GLN A 161 3.11 -28.90 1.64
CA GLN A 161 3.35 -30.34 1.83
C GLN A 161 2.21 -31.05 2.54
N ILE A 162 1.56 -30.41 3.52
CA ILE A 162 0.39 -30.97 4.21
C ILE A 162 -0.78 -31.08 3.22
N SER A 163 -1.02 -30.02 2.46
CA SER A 163 -2.11 -29.97 1.48
C SER A 163 -1.93 -31.02 0.38
N GLN A 164 -0.70 -31.22 -0.11
CA GLN A 164 -0.36 -32.19 -1.18
C GLN A 164 -0.69 -33.65 -0.82
N LYS A 165 -0.79 -33.99 0.47
CA LYS A 165 -1.18 -35.34 0.90
C LYS A 165 -2.65 -35.65 0.64
N HIS A 166 -3.49 -34.63 0.47
CA HIS A 166 -4.94 -34.76 0.39
C HIS A 166 -5.50 -34.34 -0.97
N CYS A 167 -4.94 -33.31 -1.60
CA CYS A 167 -5.39 -32.82 -2.91
C CYS A 167 -4.24 -32.15 -3.70
N PRO A 168 -4.41 -31.88 -4.99
CA PRO A 168 -3.48 -31.05 -5.76
C PRO A 168 -3.28 -29.67 -5.12
N VAL A 169 -2.07 -29.13 -5.26
CA VAL A 169 -1.69 -27.85 -4.66
C VAL A 169 -1.04 -26.94 -5.70
N ILE A 170 -1.52 -25.70 -5.78
CA ILE A 170 -0.86 -24.60 -6.48
C ILE A 170 -0.08 -23.79 -5.45
N PHE A 171 1.22 -23.63 -5.67
CA PHE A 171 2.06 -22.76 -4.88
C PHE A 171 2.23 -21.43 -5.61
N THR A 172 1.93 -20.32 -4.94
CA THR A 172 2.12 -18.98 -5.51
C THR A 172 2.67 -17.99 -4.49
N GLN A 173 3.47 -17.02 -4.94
CA GLN A 173 3.90 -15.90 -4.10
C GLN A 173 2.86 -14.76 -4.10
N ASP A 174 2.14 -14.59 -5.21
CA ASP A 174 1.15 -13.54 -5.42
C ASP A 174 0.03 -13.97 -6.38
N GLY A 175 -0.82 -13.03 -6.82
CA GLY A 175 -1.91 -13.34 -7.74
C GLY A 175 -1.46 -13.65 -9.18
N SER A 176 -0.27 -13.20 -9.59
CA SER A 176 0.16 -13.17 -10.99
C SER A 176 0.64 -14.52 -11.52
N ASP A 177 1.13 -15.40 -10.64
CA ASP A 177 1.61 -16.74 -11.01
C ASP A 177 0.47 -17.77 -11.19
N ILE A 178 -0.80 -17.37 -11.04
CA ILE A 178 -1.94 -18.28 -11.14
C ILE A 178 -2.39 -18.41 -12.59
N ASP A 179 -2.04 -19.53 -13.21
CA ASP A 179 -2.51 -19.88 -14.55
C ASP A 179 -3.94 -20.45 -14.52
N LYS A 180 -4.84 -19.78 -15.25
CA LYS A 180 -6.24 -20.20 -15.44
C LYS A 180 -6.35 -21.62 -16.02
N ALA A 181 -5.49 -22.00 -16.95
CA ALA A 181 -5.52 -23.33 -17.56
C ALA A 181 -5.09 -24.42 -16.56
N ALA A 182 -4.07 -24.13 -15.75
CA ALA A 182 -3.62 -25.02 -14.68
C ALA A 182 -4.71 -25.21 -13.61
N VAL A 183 -5.40 -24.14 -13.20
CA VAL A 183 -6.50 -24.23 -12.25
C VAL A 183 -7.65 -25.09 -12.78
N LEU A 184 -8.09 -24.84 -14.01
CA LEU A 184 -9.22 -25.55 -14.62
C LEU A 184 -8.90 -27.04 -14.89
N SER A 185 -7.65 -27.37 -15.21
CA SER A 185 -7.25 -28.77 -15.42
C SER A 185 -7.13 -29.58 -14.12
N LEU A 186 -6.80 -28.92 -13.01
CA LEU A 186 -6.69 -29.55 -11.69
C LEU A 186 -8.03 -29.68 -10.97
N LEU A 187 -9.07 -28.97 -11.41
CA LEU A 187 -10.41 -29.07 -10.84
C LEU A 187 -11.18 -30.28 -11.41
N PRO A 188 -11.89 -31.05 -10.57
CA PRO A 188 -12.75 -32.12 -11.05
C PRO A 188 -13.84 -31.60 -11.99
N LEU A 189 -14.19 -32.40 -13.00
CA LEU A 189 -15.25 -32.09 -13.98
C LEU A 189 -16.63 -31.84 -13.35
N GLN A 190 -16.87 -32.32 -12.13
CA GLN A 190 -18.12 -32.14 -11.38
C GLN A 190 -18.11 -30.86 -10.51
N GLY A 191 -17.06 -30.04 -10.60
CA GLY A 191 -16.82 -28.92 -9.70
C GLY A 191 -16.17 -29.34 -8.38
N GLY A 192 -15.86 -28.37 -7.55
CA GLY A 192 -15.21 -28.61 -6.27
C GLY A 192 -14.89 -27.34 -5.50
N THR A 193 -14.55 -27.51 -4.24
CA THR A 193 -14.13 -26.43 -3.33
C THR A 193 -12.65 -26.16 -3.50
N VAL A 194 -12.29 -24.91 -3.83
CA VAL A 194 -10.90 -24.45 -3.77
C VAL A 194 -10.63 -23.92 -2.36
N GLY A 195 -9.64 -24.51 -1.68
CA GLY A 195 -9.15 -23.97 -0.41
C GLY A 195 -7.96 -23.03 -0.64
N ILE A 196 -7.91 -21.93 0.11
CA ILE A 196 -6.78 -20.99 0.07
C ILE A 196 -6.17 -20.96 1.46
N THR A 197 -4.86 -21.18 1.56
CA THR A 197 -4.08 -21.07 2.80
C THR A 197 -2.85 -20.21 2.56
N ALA A 198 -2.28 -19.65 3.63
CA ALA A 198 -1.14 -18.76 3.54
C ALA A 198 -0.16 -18.94 4.70
N GLY A 199 1.12 -18.71 4.41
CA GLY A 199 2.16 -18.71 5.43
C GLY A 199 1.99 -17.57 6.44
N ALA A 200 2.55 -17.74 7.65
CA ALA A 200 2.50 -16.71 8.70
C ALA A 200 3.19 -15.39 8.29
N SER A 201 4.12 -15.43 7.34
CA SER A 201 4.82 -14.27 6.80
C SER A 201 4.12 -13.63 5.59
N THR A 202 2.97 -14.16 5.16
CA THR A 202 2.25 -13.67 3.98
C THR A 202 1.23 -12.61 4.40
N PRO A 203 1.31 -11.37 3.88
CA PRO A 203 0.33 -10.33 4.17
C PRO A 203 -1.09 -10.67 3.70
N ALA A 204 -2.10 -10.19 4.44
CA ALA A 204 -3.51 -10.46 4.13
C ALA A 204 -3.97 -9.92 2.77
N TYR A 205 -3.35 -8.86 2.25
CA TYR A 205 -3.73 -8.30 0.94
C TYR A 205 -3.43 -9.26 -0.21
N ILE A 206 -2.35 -10.04 -0.13
CA ILE A 206 -1.98 -11.04 -1.14
C ILE A 206 -3.01 -12.18 -1.15
N ILE A 207 -3.46 -12.61 0.04
CA ILE A 207 -4.49 -13.64 0.18
C ILE A 207 -5.79 -13.19 -0.50
N LYS A 208 -6.19 -11.91 -0.32
CA LYS A 208 -7.38 -11.34 -0.94
C LYS A 208 -7.24 -11.18 -2.45
N GLU A 209 -6.06 -10.83 -2.94
CA GLU A 209 -5.78 -10.75 -4.37
C GLU A 209 -5.90 -12.12 -5.04
N VAL A 210 -5.27 -13.15 -4.46
CA VAL A 210 -5.38 -14.53 -4.92
C VAL A 210 -6.84 -15.00 -4.87
N HIS A 211 -7.58 -14.68 -3.81
CA HIS A 211 -9.00 -14.98 -3.71
C HIS A 211 -9.79 -14.34 -4.86
N ARG A 212 -9.58 -13.05 -5.16
CA ARG A 212 -10.25 -12.36 -6.28
C ARG A 212 -9.99 -13.05 -7.62
N ILE A 213 -8.73 -13.35 -7.92
CA ILE A 213 -8.33 -13.99 -9.18
C ILE A 213 -8.94 -15.39 -9.29
N MET A 214 -8.93 -16.16 -8.20
CA MET A 214 -9.56 -17.48 -8.19
C MET A 214 -11.08 -17.39 -8.38
N SER A 215 -11.75 -16.40 -7.79
CA SER A 215 -13.18 -16.16 -8.03
C SER A 215 -13.47 -15.79 -9.49
N GLU A 216 -12.64 -14.96 -10.11
CA GLU A 216 -12.75 -14.58 -11.53
C GLU A 216 -12.51 -15.77 -12.48
N ILE A 217 -11.57 -16.66 -12.14
CA ILE A 217 -11.29 -17.87 -12.92
C ILE A 217 -12.46 -18.85 -12.87
N LEU A 218 -13.09 -19.01 -11.70
CA LEU A 218 -14.18 -19.96 -11.48
C LEU A 218 -15.51 -19.48 -12.06
N ASN A 219 -15.81 -18.18 -11.99
CA ASN A 219 -17.06 -17.60 -12.47
C ASN A 219 -16.93 -17.09 -13.91
N ASN A 220 -16.83 -18.02 -14.87
CA ASN A 220 -16.60 -17.74 -16.30
C ASN A 220 -17.67 -16.89 -17.02
N GLU A 221 -18.71 -16.39 -16.35
CA GLU A 221 -19.65 -15.38 -16.88
C GLU A 221 -20.08 -14.43 -15.75
N GLU A 222 -20.12 -13.14 -16.09
CA GLU A 222 -20.66 -11.97 -15.36
C GLU A 222 -20.89 -12.10 -13.84
N GLY A 223 -20.08 -11.34 -13.09
CA GLY A 223 -20.15 -11.22 -11.64
C GLY A 223 -21.56 -10.93 -11.13
N PHE A 224 -22.17 -11.95 -10.51
CA PHE A 224 -23.38 -11.81 -9.74
C PHE A 224 -23.07 -11.43 -8.28
N ASP A 225 -23.33 -10.16 -7.99
CA ASP A 225 -23.96 -9.62 -6.77
C ASP A 225 -23.29 -9.78 -5.38
N PHE A 226 -22.00 -10.13 -5.29
CA PHE A 226 -21.27 -10.08 -4.01
C PHE A 226 -20.49 -8.77 -3.78
N MET A 227 -20.40 -7.89 -4.79
CA MET A 227 -19.68 -6.61 -4.71
C MET A 227 -20.39 -5.59 -3.80
N ALA A 228 -21.73 -5.60 -3.76
CA ALA A 228 -22.52 -4.61 -3.02
C ALA A 228 -22.46 -4.76 -1.49
N GLU A 229 -22.19 -5.97 -0.98
CA GLU A 229 -22.08 -6.24 0.46
C GLU A 229 -20.63 -6.16 0.98
N VAL A 230 -19.65 -6.48 0.13
CA VAL A 230 -18.22 -6.36 0.46
C VAL A 230 -17.75 -4.89 0.44
N ASP A 231 -18.24 -4.07 -0.50
CA ASP A 231 -17.91 -2.64 -0.56
C ASP A 231 -18.50 -1.82 0.61
N LYS A 232 -19.59 -2.31 1.21
CA LYS A 232 -20.17 -1.67 2.42
C LYS A 232 -19.40 -1.95 3.69
N THR A 233 -18.59 -3.01 3.74
CA THR A 233 -17.89 -3.41 4.98
C THR A 233 -16.40 -3.08 4.95
N PHE A 234 -15.77 -2.97 3.77
CA PHE A 234 -14.34 -2.64 3.69
C PHE A 234 -13.99 -1.81 2.44
N LYS A 235 -14.37 -0.53 2.44
CA LYS A 235 -13.63 0.48 1.67
C LYS A 235 -12.18 0.48 2.16
N LYS A 236 -11.28 0.03 1.29
CA LYS A 236 -9.83 -0.08 1.53
C LYS A 236 -9.24 1.27 1.96
N VAL A 237 -8.69 1.33 3.17
CA VAL A 237 -7.89 2.47 3.63
C VAL A 237 -6.42 2.05 3.57
N TYR A 238 -5.70 2.41 2.51
CA TYR A 238 -4.24 2.26 2.40
C TYR A 238 -3.62 3.64 2.28
N ILE A 239 -2.41 3.83 2.80
CA ILE A 239 -1.64 5.08 2.65
C ILE A 239 -1.48 5.38 1.16
N GLY A 240 -1.97 6.54 0.71
CA GLY A 240 -2.00 6.97 -0.69
C GLY A 240 -3.33 6.73 -1.42
N ASN A 241 -4.29 6.00 -0.84
CA ASN A 241 -5.59 5.75 -1.47
C ASN A 241 -6.53 6.97 -1.37
N ARG A 242 -7.26 7.28 -2.45
CA ARG A 242 -8.34 8.28 -2.45
C ARG A 242 -9.61 7.65 -1.87
N VAL A 243 -10.18 8.29 -0.86
CA VAL A 243 -11.38 7.82 -0.16
C VAL A 243 -12.40 8.94 -0.03
N LYS A 244 -13.67 8.62 -0.22
CA LYS A 244 -14.80 9.52 0.07
C LYS A 244 -15.14 9.40 1.55
N ALA A 245 -15.11 10.51 2.27
CA ALA A 245 -15.36 10.58 3.69
C ALA A 245 -16.48 11.59 3.99
N LEU A 246 -17.41 11.23 4.88
CA LEU A 246 -18.51 12.07 5.33
C LEU A 246 -18.06 12.86 6.57
N VAL A 247 -18.24 14.17 6.57
CA VAL A 247 -17.82 15.01 7.71
C VAL A 247 -18.80 14.85 8.86
N VAL A 248 -18.36 14.22 9.96
CA VAL A 248 -19.19 13.99 11.16
C VAL A 248 -19.05 15.14 12.15
N ALA A 249 -17.86 15.72 12.27
CA ALA A 249 -17.63 16.88 13.14
C ALA A 249 -16.53 17.78 12.58
N VAL A 250 -16.69 19.09 12.75
CA VAL A 250 -15.66 20.08 12.41
C VAL A 250 -15.25 20.82 13.67
N ASN A 251 -14.01 20.62 14.11
CA ASN A 251 -13.39 21.36 15.20
C ASN A 251 -12.55 22.52 14.64
N LYS A 252 -12.12 23.45 15.50
CA LYS A 252 -11.34 24.64 15.10
C LYS A 252 -10.03 24.32 14.35
N ASN A 253 -9.43 23.14 14.59
CA ASN A 253 -8.13 22.75 14.03
C ASN A 253 -8.17 21.44 13.21
N GLU A 254 -9.27 20.71 13.22
CA GLU A 254 -9.38 19.37 12.62
C GLU A 254 -10.83 19.07 12.20
N ALA A 255 -11.02 18.44 11.05
CA ALA A 255 -12.31 17.87 10.67
C ALA A 255 -12.27 16.35 10.90
N VAL A 256 -13.23 15.85 11.67
CA VAL A 256 -13.48 14.43 11.88
C VAL A 256 -14.41 13.95 10.78
N VAL A 257 -13.96 12.96 10.03
CA VAL A 257 -14.70 12.38 8.92
C VAL A 257 -14.87 10.88 9.14
N ASP A 258 -16.03 10.38 8.78
CA ASP A 258 -16.33 8.97 8.72
C ASP A 258 -16.07 8.44 7.31
N LEU A 259 -15.21 7.44 7.22
CA LEU A 259 -14.82 6.78 5.99
C LEU A 259 -15.79 5.65 5.60
N GLY A 260 -16.83 5.41 6.39
CA GLY A 260 -17.69 4.23 6.26
C GLY A 260 -16.96 2.94 6.62
N THR A 261 -15.95 3.03 7.50
CA THR A 261 -15.16 1.89 7.98
C THR A 261 -15.06 1.94 9.51
N LYS A 262 -14.50 0.90 10.14
CA LYS A 262 -14.25 0.89 11.60
C LYS A 262 -13.30 2.00 12.11
N HIS A 263 -12.68 2.78 11.23
CA HIS A 263 -11.68 3.79 11.58
C HIS A 263 -12.23 5.20 11.41
N SER A 264 -11.99 6.06 12.41
CA SER A 264 -12.31 7.49 12.32
C SER A 264 -11.19 8.24 11.59
N GLY A 265 -11.57 9.02 10.58
CA GLY A 265 -10.66 9.86 9.80
C GLY A 265 -10.53 11.25 10.42
N TYR A 266 -9.32 11.80 10.43
CA TYR A 266 -9.04 13.17 10.88
C TYR A 266 -8.31 13.93 9.77
N ILE A 267 -8.81 15.11 9.42
CA ILE A 267 -8.18 16.02 8.45
C ILE A 267 -7.73 17.28 9.20
N PRO A 268 -6.43 17.55 9.31
CA PRO A 268 -5.93 18.80 9.88
C PRO A 268 -6.38 20.02 9.08
N ALA A 269 -6.64 21.16 9.74
CA ALA A 269 -7.00 22.43 9.07
C ALA A 269 -5.98 22.86 8.00
N SER A 270 -4.69 22.56 8.22
CA SER A 270 -3.58 22.80 7.27
C SER A 270 -3.64 21.97 5.99
N GLU A 271 -4.45 20.91 5.98
CA GLU A 271 -4.66 19.97 4.88
C GLU A 271 -6.06 20.08 4.26
N LEU A 272 -6.92 20.96 4.80
CA LEU A 272 -8.29 21.26 4.36
C LEU A 272 -8.36 22.35 3.27
N SER A 273 -7.43 23.31 3.27
CA SER A 273 -7.36 24.41 2.29
C SER A 273 -5.93 24.91 2.08
N GLN A 274 -5.63 25.48 0.91
CA GLN A 274 -4.36 26.16 0.62
C GLN A 274 -4.34 27.62 1.09
N ASP A 275 -5.46 28.16 1.60
CA ASP A 275 -5.51 29.50 2.17
C ASP A 275 -5.10 29.49 3.65
N PRO A 276 -4.07 30.25 4.06
CA PRO A 276 -3.59 30.31 5.44
C PRO A 276 -4.60 30.86 6.47
N ASN A 277 -5.76 31.35 6.02
CA ASN A 277 -6.70 32.12 6.84
C ASN A 277 -8.16 31.66 6.72
N ALA A 278 -8.43 30.53 6.05
CA ALA A 278 -9.79 29.99 5.95
C ALA A 278 -10.09 29.08 7.15
N ALA A 279 -11.07 29.47 7.96
CA ALA A 279 -11.52 28.64 9.09
C ALA A 279 -12.16 27.33 8.57
N PRO A 280 -11.86 26.16 9.17
CA PRO A 280 -12.41 24.87 8.76
C PRO A 280 -13.95 24.84 8.69
N SER A 281 -14.62 25.68 9.48
CA SER A 281 -16.07 25.82 9.56
C SER A 281 -16.72 26.53 8.36
N ASP A 282 -15.97 27.32 7.58
CA ASP A 282 -16.49 28.02 6.40
C ASP A 282 -16.27 27.23 5.10
N VAL A 283 -15.35 26.25 5.12
CA VAL A 283 -14.96 25.45 3.95
C VAL A 283 -15.71 24.12 3.88
N VAL A 284 -16.11 23.56 5.03
CA VAL A 284 -16.77 22.24 5.08
C VAL A 284 -17.86 22.25 6.13
N LYS A 285 -19.09 21.88 5.76
CA LYS A 285 -20.22 21.73 6.69
C LYS A 285 -20.29 20.30 7.21
N VAL A 286 -20.79 20.13 8.43
CA VAL A 286 -21.12 18.80 8.98
C VAL A 286 -22.16 18.15 8.08
N GLY A 287 -21.86 16.95 7.58
CA GLY A 287 -22.67 16.21 6.61
C GLY A 287 -22.20 16.29 5.15
N ASP A 288 -21.12 17.01 4.85
CA ASP A 288 -20.58 17.10 3.49
C ASP A 288 -19.68 15.89 3.15
N GLU A 289 -19.75 15.41 1.90
CA GLU A 289 -18.87 14.33 1.41
C GLU A 289 -17.60 14.93 0.78
N ILE A 290 -16.44 14.61 1.33
CA ILE A 290 -15.15 15.08 0.81
C ILE A 290 -14.25 13.92 0.39
N GLU A 291 -13.57 14.10 -0.75
CA GLU A 291 -12.53 13.18 -1.21
C GLU A 291 -11.19 13.56 -0.59
N ALA A 292 -10.56 12.61 0.10
CA ALA A 292 -9.26 12.81 0.73
C ALA A 292 -8.32 11.62 0.48
N ILE A 293 -7.02 11.86 0.49
CA ILE A 293 -6.00 10.80 0.43
C ILE A 293 -5.55 10.45 1.84
N VAL A 294 -5.48 9.14 2.11
CA VAL A 294 -4.91 8.60 3.33
C VAL A 294 -3.42 8.91 3.40
N THR A 295 -2.97 9.62 4.41
CA THR A 295 -1.55 9.96 4.61
C THR A 295 -0.89 9.09 5.66
N ALA A 296 -1.65 8.68 6.69
CA ALA A 296 -1.19 7.77 7.72
C ALA A 296 -2.36 6.93 8.22
N VAL A 297 -2.10 5.65 8.50
CA VAL A 297 -3.04 4.72 9.12
C VAL A 297 -2.41 4.30 10.44
N ASN A 298 -3.11 4.51 11.56
CA ASN A 298 -2.68 4.06 12.88
C ASN A 298 -3.63 2.96 13.36
N ASP A 299 -3.27 1.70 13.08
CA ASP A 299 -4.08 0.52 13.41
C ASP A 299 -4.22 0.30 14.94
N ALA A 300 -3.31 0.85 15.75
CA ALA A 300 -3.35 0.71 17.21
C ALA A 300 -4.44 1.56 17.88
N GLU A 301 -4.76 2.72 17.30
CA GLU A 301 -5.75 3.67 17.84
C GLU A 301 -7.04 3.72 17.00
N GLY A 302 -7.08 3.03 15.86
CA GLY A 302 -8.25 3.06 14.98
C GLY A 302 -8.42 4.39 14.23
N THR A 303 -7.36 5.19 14.11
CA THR A 303 -7.42 6.54 13.53
C THR A 303 -6.69 6.63 12.19
N VAL A 304 -7.25 7.38 11.25
CA VAL A 304 -6.68 7.57 9.91
C VAL A 304 -6.47 9.06 9.66
N THR A 305 -5.26 9.48 9.27
CA THR A 305 -5.00 10.87 8.89
C THR A 305 -5.20 11.05 7.39
N LEU A 306 -5.99 12.05 7.01
CA LEU A 306 -6.41 12.30 5.63
C LEU A 306 -5.97 13.70 5.17
N SER A 307 -5.63 13.83 3.89
CA SER A 307 -5.24 15.11 3.26
C SER A 307 -6.10 15.39 2.03
N LYS A 308 -6.78 16.54 2.03
CA LYS A 308 -7.57 17.05 0.88
C LYS A 308 -6.66 17.81 -0.11
N LYS A 309 -5.63 18.50 0.39
CA LYS A 309 -4.64 19.26 -0.39
C LYS A 309 -3.96 18.44 -1.49
N LYS A 310 -3.61 17.18 -1.24
CA LYS A 310 -2.99 16.30 -2.24
C LYS A 310 -3.97 15.90 -3.34
N VAL A 311 -5.25 15.71 -3.00
CA VAL A 311 -6.32 15.38 -3.95
C VAL A 311 -6.58 16.56 -4.89
N ASP A 312 -6.75 17.76 -4.33
CA ASP A 312 -7.02 18.98 -5.12
C ASP A 312 -5.85 19.32 -6.05
N SER A 313 -4.61 19.07 -5.64
CA SER A 313 -3.44 19.31 -6.50
C SER A 313 -3.36 18.36 -7.70
N VAL A 314 -3.80 17.10 -7.55
CA VAL A 314 -3.74 16.11 -8.64
C VAL A 314 -4.94 16.27 -9.56
N LEU A 315 -6.15 16.42 -8.99
CA LEU A 315 -7.37 16.71 -9.77
C LEU A 315 -7.28 18.05 -10.49
N GLY A 316 -6.67 19.06 -9.86
CA GLY A 316 -6.46 20.36 -10.47
C GLY A 316 -5.49 20.30 -11.64
N VAL A 317 -4.43 19.48 -11.56
CA VAL A 317 -3.50 19.27 -12.69
C VAL A 317 -4.17 18.47 -13.81
N GLU A 318 -4.95 17.44 -13.50
CA GLU A 318 -5.71 16.66 -14.49
C GLU A 318 -6.76 17.53 -15.20
N LYS A 319 -7.51 18.36 -14.47
CA LYS A 319 -8.49 19.30 -15.06
C LYS A 319 -7.81 20.39 -15.89
N LEU A 320 -6.64 20.88 -15.48
CA LEU A 320 -5.86 21.85 -16.27
C LEU A 320 -5.25 21.22 -17.52
N ALA A 321 -4.86 19.95 -17.48
CA ALA A 321 -4.43 19.19 -18.64
C ALA A 321 -5.58 18.94 -19.62
N ALA A 322 -6.77 18.58 -19.12
CA ALA A 322 -7.97 18.45 -19.96
C ALA A 322 -8.39 19.79 -20.60
N ALA A 323 -8.27 20.90 -19.87
CA ALA A 323 -8.52 22.24 -20.41
C ALA A 323 -7.46 22.69 -21.42
N MET A 324 -6.22 22.22 -21.29
CA MET A 324 -5.17 22.41 -22.30
C MET A 324 -5.52 21.68 -23.60
N GLU A 325 -6.02 20.44 -23.52
CA GLU A 325 -6.43 19.64 -24.68
C GLU A 325 -7.67 20.22 -25.38
N ASN A 326 -8.61 20.76 -24.59
CA ASN A 326 -9.85 21.38 -25.10
C ASN A 326 -9.72 22.86 -25.49
N ASN A 327 -8.53 23.48 -25.38
CA ASN A 327 -8.32 24.90 -25.66
C ASN A 327 -9.23 25.84 -24.84
N GLU A 328 -9.64 25.43 -23.64
CA GLU A 328 -10.67 26.11 -22.86
C GLU A 328 -10.09 27.29 -22.06
N THR A 329 -10.86 28.38 -21.94
CA THR A 329 -10.46 29.53 -21.12
C THR A 329 -10.87 29.29 -19.67
N LEU A 330 -9.91 29.36 -18.75
CA LEU A 330 -10.14 29.14 -17.33
C LEU A 330 -10.00 30.43 -16.55
N GLU A 331 -10.89 30.65 -15.59
CA GLU A 331 -10.76 31.75 -14.65
C GLU A 331 -9.88 31.35 -13.47
N GLY A 332 -9.04 32.25 -13.00
CA GLY A 332 -8.32 32.04 -11.75
C GLY A 332 -7.99 33.33 -11.05
N GLU A 333 -7.87 33.24 -9.73
CA GLU A 333 -7.55 34.36 -8.87
C GLU A 333 -6.04 34.54 -8.77
N VAL A 334 -5.57 35.77 -8.94
CA VAL A 334 -4.17 36.11 -8.75
C VAL A 334 -3.81 36.08 -7.27
N SER A 335 -3.04 35.07 -6.88
CA SER A 335 -2.56 34.89 -5.50
C SER A 335 -1.32 35.72 -5.16
N SER A 336 -0.38 35.85 -6.10
CA SER A 336 0.90 36.52 -5.84
C SER A 336 1.59 36.98 -7.13
N VAL A 337 2.36 38.07 -7.00
CA VAL A 337 3.16 38.65 -8.08
C VAL A 337 4.63 38.41 -7.77
N VAL A 338 5.39 37.91 -8.74
CA VAL A 338 6.85 37.69 -8.67
C VAL A 338 7.55 38.51 -9.76
N LYS A 339 8.85 38.80 -9.57
CA LYS A 339 9.65 39.67 -10.47
C LYS A 339 9.66 39.30 -11.96
N GLY A 340 9.13 38.13 -12.34
CA GLY A 340 9.02 37.67 -13.73
C GLY A 340 7.61 37.27 -14.20
N GLY A 341 6.58 37.39 -13.36
CA GLY A 341 5.23 36.92 -13.70
C GLY A 341 4.21 36.96 -12.55
N VAL A 342 3.03 36.43 -12.80
CA VAL A 342 1.91 36.39 -11.86
C VAL A 342 1.54 34.93 -11.58
N ILE A 343 1.33 34.57 -10.32
CA ILE A 343 0.87 33.23 -9.93
C ILE A 343 -0.63 33.29 -9.69
N ILE A 344 -1.37 32.58 -10.52
CA ILE A 344 -2.80 32.42 -10.45
C ILE A 344 -3.12 31.07 -9.80
N ILE A 345 -4.12 31.05 -8.93
CA ILE A 345 -4.70 29.82 -8.41
C ILE A 345 -6.02 29.60 -9.16
N SER A 346 -6.12 28.48 -9.85
CA SER A 346 -7.35 28.02 -10.49
C SER A 346 -7.52 26.55 -10.21
N ASN A 347 -8.72 26.15 -9.78
CA ASN A 347 -9.08 24.76 -9.48
C ASN A 347 -8.07 24.00 -8.61
N GLY A 348 -7.44 24.66 -7.63
CA GLY A 348 -6.51 24.03 -6.67
C GLY A 348 -5.05 23.94 -7.12
N THR A 349 -4.70 24.41 -8.33
CA THR A 349 -3.34 24.34 -8.88
C THR A 349 -2.74 25.73 -9.12
N ARG A 350 -1.43 25.86 -8.89
CA ARG A 350 -0.66 27.08 -9.12
C ARG A 350 -0.25 27.19 -10.59
N VAL A 351 -0.80 28.19 -11.27
CA VAL A 351 -0.48 28.54 -12.66
C VAL A 351 0.42 29.77 -12.66
N PHE A 352 1.61 29.64 -13.22
CA PHE A 352 2.55 30.74 -13.42
C PHE A 352 2.32 31.40 -14.78
N ILE A 353 2.06 32.70 -14.79
CA ILE A 353 1.87 33.48 -16.02
C ILE A 353 3.07 34.42 -16.18
N PRO A 354 3.92 34.25 -17.20
CA PRO A 354 5.02 35.15 -17.48
C PRO A 354 4.51 36.58 -17.75
N ALA A 355 5.25 37.61 -17.34
CA ALA A 355 4.85 39.01 -17.55
C ALA A 355 4.55 39.33 -19.02
N SER A 356 5.26 38.70 -19.98
CA SER A 356 5.06 38.83 -21.43
C SER A 356 3.71 38.30 -21.94
N GLN A 357 3.03 37.48 -21.14
CA GLN A 357 1.77 36.81 -21.47
C GLN A 357 0.58 37.32 -20.63
N THR A 358 0.80 38.29 -19.74
CA THR A 358 -0.26 38.95 -18.95
C THR A 358 -1.02 40.04 -19.72
N GLY A 359 -0.43 40.55 -20.82
CA GLY A 359 -1.01 41.63 -21.61
C GLY A 359 -0.90 43.03 -20.96
N VAL A 360 -0.13 43.16 -19.87
CA VAL A 360 0.15 44.45 -19.22
C VAL A 360 1.44 45.06 -19.81
N PRO A 361 1.49 46.37 -20.14
CA PRO A 361 2.73 47.04 -20.59
C PRO A 361 3.85 46.94 -19.55
N LYS A 362 5.12 47.02 -19.98
CA LYS A 362 6.31 46.91 -19.10
C LYS A 362 6.32 47.89 -17.91
N ASP A 363 5.53 48.96 -17.98
CA ASP A 363 5.40 50.00 -16.94
C ASP A 363 4.06 49.96 -16.17
N GLY A 364 3.20 48.96 -16.42
CA GLY A 364 1.94 48.78 -15.71
C GLY A 364 2.13 48.01 -14.40
N LYS A 365 1.60 48.54 -13.30
CA LYS A 365 1.69 47.92 -11.97
C LYS A 365 0.97 46.57 -11.94
N LEU A 366 1.74 45.48 -12.02
CA LEU A 366 1.29 44.09 -11.87
C LEU A 366 0.55 43.84 -10.54
N GLU A 367 0.69 44.75 -9.57
CA GLU A 367 0.01 44.75 -8.27
C GLU A 367 -1.50 45.04 -8.36
N GLU A 368 -2.00 45.66 -9.42
CA GLU A 368 -3.45 45.95 -9.56
C GLU A 368 -4.30 44.73 -9.94
N LEU A 369 -3.63 43.62 -10.26
CA LEU A 369 -4.25 42.33 -10.57
C LEU A 369 -4.29 41.39 -9.37
N LEU A 370 -3.62 41.72 -8.26
CA LEU A 370 -3.68 40.93 -7.02
C LEU A 370 -5.14 40.79 -6.55
N LYS A 371 -5.58 39.56 -6.29
CA LYS A 371 -6.95 39.19 -5.90
C LYS A 371 -8.06 39.45 -6.94
N LYS A 372 -7.71 39.72 -8.20
CA LYS A 372 -8.70 39.75 -9.30
C LYS A 372 -8.76 38.38 -9.97
N THR A 373 -9.98 37.95 -10.30
CA THR A 373 -10.21 36.81 -11.18
C THR A 373 -9.91 37.23 -12.61
N VAL A 374 -8.99 36.52 -13.27
CA VAL A 374 -8.66 36.78 -14.68
C VAL A 374 -8.77 35.49 -15.48
N PRO A 375 -9.36 35.54 -16.69
CA PRO A 375 -9.35 34.40 -17.59
C PRO A 375 -7.95 34.21 -18.17
N PHE A 376 -7.43 32.99 -18.09
CA PHE A 376 -6.15 32.59 -18.66
C PHE A 376 -6.28 31.22 -19.34
N LYS A 377 -5.42 30.99 -20.33
CA LYS A 377 -5.32 29.72 -21.06
C LYS A 377 -4.02 29.03 -20.66
N VAL A 378 -4.06 27.73 -20.44
CA VAL A 378 -2.88 26.93 -20.12
C VAL A 378 -2.08 26.70 -21.41
N ILE A 379 -0.79 27.05 -21.40
CA ILE A 379 0.12 26.83 -22.54
C ILE A 379 0.93 25.56 -22.31
N GLU A 380 1.40 25.33 -21.09
CA GLU A 380 2.33 24.25 -20.79
C GLU A 380 2.07 23.69 -19.40
N VAL A 381 1.96 22.36 -19.29
CA VAL A 381 1.83 21.65 -18.02
C VAL A 381 3.10 20.85 -17.80
N THR A 382 3.87 21.17 -16.75
CA THR A 382 5.04 20.37 -16.37
C THR A 382 4.65 19.44 -15.21
N GLU A 383 4.30 18.20 -15.53
CA GLU A 383 3.88 17.17 -14.55
C GLU A 383 4.95 16.91 -13.48
N ALA A 384 6.23 16.92 -13.85
CA ALA A 384 7.34 16.58 -12.94
C ALA A 384 7.51 17.53 -11.73
N ARG A 385 6.91 18.73 -11.75
CA ARG A 385 7.00 19.71 -10.65
C ARG A 385 5.65 20.31 -10.25
N GLY A 386 4.54 19.85 -10.81
CA GLY A 386 3.21 20.42 -10.56
C GLY A 386 3.14 21.93 -10.88
N ARG A 387 3.88 22.39 -11.90
CA ARG A 387 3.87 23.79 -12.35
C ARG A 387 3.18 23.87 -13.70
N VAL A 388 2.18 24.74 -13.78
CA VAL A 388 1.42 25.00 -15.01
C VAL A 388 1.77 26.41 -15.47
N VAL A 389 2.05 26.61 -16.75
CA VAL A 389 2.33 27.92 -17.35
C VAL A 389 1.13 28.36 -18.17
N GLY A 390 0.61 29.57 -17.89
CA GLY A 390 -0.58 30.11 -18.56
C GLY A 390 -0.33 31.44 -19.28
N SER A 391 -1.26 31.84 -20.15
CA SER A 391 -1.30 33.14 -20.82
C SER A 391 -2.69 33.78 -20.76
N ILE A 392 -2.73 35.05 -20.36
CA ILE A 392 -3.92 35.91 -20.34
C ILE A 392 -4.13 36.54 -21.73
N ARG A 393 -3.06 36.74 -22.50
CA ARG A 393 -3.09 37.39 -23.82
C ARG A 393 -3.89 36.58 -24.84
N GLN A 394 -3.83 35.26 -24.77
CA GLN A 394 -4.54 34.39 -25.70
C GLN A 394 -6.04 34.31 -25.40
N ALA A 395 -6.40 34.27 -24.11
CA ALA A 395 -7.81 34.32 -23.66
C ALA A 395 -8.49 35.66 -24.02
N LYS A 396 -7.79 36.79 -23.86
CA LYS A 396 -8.30 38.11 -24.31
C LYS A 396 -8.48 38.20 -25.82
N LYS A 397 -7.64 37.53 -26.61
CA LYS A 397 -7.74 37.56 -28.07
C LYS A 397 -8.96 36.78 -28.56
N GLU A 398 -9.21 35.58 -28.03
CA GLU A 398 -10.40 34.78 -28.36
C GLU A 398 -11.69 35.38 -27.80
N ALA A 399 -11.68 35.99 -26.60
CA ALA A 399 -12.84 36.74 -26.09
C ALA A 399 -13.17 37.97 -26.95
N ASN A 400 -12.13 38.66 -27.45
CA ASN A 400 -12.31 39.78 -28.37
C ASN A 400 -12.71 39.30 -29.79
N ASP A 401 -12.21 38.15 -30.25
CA ASP A 401 -12.62 37.54 -31.53
C ASP A 401 -14.05 36.96 -31.46
N ALA A 402 -14.47 36.43 -30.30
CA ALA A 402 -15.84 35.99 -30.05
C ALA A 402 -16.80 37.17 -29.85
N ALA A 403 -16.35 38.25 -29.19
CA ALA A 403 -17.08 39.50 -29.12
C ALA A 403 -17.21 40.15 -30.51
N LYS A 404 -16.13 40.13 -31.32
CA LYS A 404 -16.15 40.56 -32.72
C LYS A 404 -17.08 39.67 -33.56
N ALA A 405 -17.02 38.35 -33.43
CA ALA A 405 -17.91 37.45 -34.16
C ALA A 405 -19.39 37.70 -33.79
N LYS A 406 -19.71 37.87 -32.51
CA LYS A 406 -21.06 38.26 -32.05
C LYS A 406 -21.46 39.68 -32.46
N PHE A 407 -20.49 40.60 -32.61
CA PHE A 407 -20.72 41.95 -33.11
C PHE A 407 -20.98 41.93 -34.62
N TRP A 408 -20.24 41.13 -35.40
CA TRP A 408 -20.42 40.95 -36.84
C TRP A 408 -21.66 40.13 -37.20
N GLU A 409 -22.11 39.19 -36.34
CA GLU A 409 -23.40 38.48 -36.51
C GLU A 409 -24.61 39.38 -36.25
N ASN A 410 -24.48 40.42 -35.43
CA ASN A 410 -25.56 41.37 -35.12
C ASN A 410 -25.57 42.62 -36.02
N ILE A 411 -24.68 42.71 -37.02
CA ILE A 411 -24.66 43.83 -37.96
C ILE A 411 -25.61 43.54 -39.13
N GLU A 412 -26.76 44.23 -39.13
CA GLU A 412 -27.63 44.33 -40.30
C GLU A 412 -27.35 45.62 -41.09
N VAL A 413 -27.44 45.53 -42.42
CA VAL A 413 -27.22 46.65 -43.35
C VAL A 413 -28.28 47.74 -43.10
N GLY A 414 -27.89 48.81 -42.39
CA GLY A 414 -28.75 49.94 -42.03
C GLY A 414 -28.57 50.47 -40.60
N GLN A 415 -27.87 49.74 -39.72
CA GLN A 415 -27.62 50.19 -38.35
C GLN A 415 -26.55 51.29 -38.27
N LYS A 416 -26.85 52.36 -37.53
CA LYS A 416 -25.94 53.47 -37.22
C LYS A 416 -25.15 53.14 -35.96
N PHE A 417 -23.85 52.94 -36.10
CA PHE A 417 -22.93 52.79 -34.97
C PHE A 417 -22.27 54.12 -34.64
N THR A 418 -22.18 54.44 -33.35
CA THR A 418 -21.37 55.54 -32.84
C THR A 418 -19.99 55.00 -32.49
N GLY A 419 -18.96 55.44 -33.21
CA GLY A 419 -17.57 55.08 -32.94
C GLY A 419 -16.73 56.28 -32.53
N GLU A 420 -15.62 56.02 -31.84
CA GLU A 420 -14.70 57.05 -31.35
C GLU A 420 -13.58 57.25 -32.37
N VAL A 421 -13.31 58.51 -32.75
CA VAL A 421 -12.29 58.82 -33.76
C VAL A 421 -10.90 58.63 -33.15
N LYS A 422 -10.16 57.61 -33.60
CA LYS A 422 -8.80 57.34 -33.13
C LYS A 422 -7.73 58.17 -33.84
N SER A 423 -7.93 58.52 -35.10
CA SER A 423 -7.04 59.46 -35.80
C SER A 423 -7.73 60.15 -36.97
N ILE A 424 -7.31 61.39 -37.25
CA ILE A 424 -7.73 62.15 -38.42
C ILE A 424 -6.47 62.41 -39.24
N GLU A 425 -6.38 61.81 -40.41
CA GLU A 425 -5.35 62.09 -41.42
C GLU A 425 -5.98 62.83 -42.60
N SER A 426 -5.16 63.50 -43.41
CA SER A 426 -5.60 64.33 -44.54
C SER A 426 -6.32 63.58 -45.66
N TYR A 427 -6.36 62.25 -45.61
CA TYR A 427 -7.10 61.40 -46.55
C TYR A 427 -8.21 60.55 -45.89
N GLY A 428 -8.47 60.70 -44.59
CA GLY A 428 -9.56 59.96 -43.94
C GLY A 428 -9.61 60.07 -42.41
N VAL A 429 -10.82 59.83 -41.88
CA VAL A 429 -11.10 59.74 -40.44
C VAL A 429 -11.18 58.26 -40.06
N PHE A 430 -10.28 57.81 -39.19
CA PHE A 430 -10.29 56.44 -38.68
C PHE A 430 -11.12 56.38 -37.40
N VAL A 431 -12.29 55.77 -37.51
CA VAL A 431 -13.25 55.63 -36.42
C VAL A 431 -13.19 54.20 -35.89
N ASP A 432 -12.94 54.05 -34.60
CA ASP A 432 -13.04 52.77 -33.91
C ASP A 432 -14.51 52.53 -33.54
N LEU A 433 -15.10 51.50 -34.13
CA LEU A 433 -16.49 51.11 -33.90
C LEU A 433 -16.61 50.01 -32.83
N GLY A 434 -15.54 49.79 -32.04
CA GLY A 434 -15.51 48.82 -30.95
C GLY A 434 -14.92 47.48 -31.38
N GLY A 435 -13.60 47.48 -31.69
CA GLY A 435 -12.85 46.25 -32.00
C GLY A 435 -11.40 46.20 -31.52
#